data_AF-A0AAE6TM41-F1
#
_entry.id   AF-A0AAE6TM41-F1
#
_cell.length_a   1.000
_cell.length_b   1.000
_cell.length_c   1.000
_cell.angle_alpha   90.00
_cell.angle_beta   90.00
_cell.angle_gamma   90.00
#
_symmetry.space_group_name_H-M   'P 1'
#
loop_
_entity.id
_entity.type
_entity.pdbx_description
1 polymer ?
#
loop_
_entity_poly.entity_id
_entity_poly.type
_entity_poly.pdbx_seq_one_letter_code
_entity_poly.pdbx_strand_id
1 'polypeptide(L)'
;MSLPEFLLSLGATCRLTRFITKDTLAAGFRSWVADRFGDDSKPSYLVSCSWCTSVWVASAMAPLTHWAGGSTALQVTTMALSLSYLAGLASQWLD
;
A
#
# COMPACT_ATOMS: atom_id res chain seq x y z
N MET A 1 12.60 -15.79 3.90
CA MET A 1 11.83 -15.09 2.86
C MET A 1 12.60 -15.19 1.56
N SER A 2 11.96 -15.72 0.54
CA SER A 2 12.53 -15.88 -0.79
C SER A 2 12.48 -14.56 -1.57
N LEU A 3 13.26 -14.46 -2.66
CA LEU A 3 13.26 -13.28 -3.53
C LEU A 3 11.87 -12.98 -4.13
N PRO A 4 11.09 -13.97 -4.64
CA PRO A 4 9.75 -13.69 -5.16
C PRO A 4 8.82 -13.14 -4.09
N GLU A 5 8.82 -13.70 -2.89
CA GLU A 5 7.99 -13.22 -1.77
C GLU A 5 8.34 -11.77 -1.41
N PHE A 6 9.63 -11.43 -1.37
CA PHE A 6 10.08 -10.06 -1.15
C PHE A 6 9.59 -9.09 -2.23
N LEU A 7 9.70 -9.46 -3.51
CA LEU A 7 9.28 -8.60 -4.62
C LEU A 7 7.75 -8.41 -4.63
N LEU A 8 6.99 -9.46 -4.32
CA LEU A 8 5.54 -9.39 -4.20
C LEU A 8 5.11 -8.55 -2.98
N SER A 9 5.80 -8.67 -1.85
CA SER A 9 5.51 -7.86 -0.66
C SER A 9 5.86 -6.38 -0.92
N LEU A 10 6.93 -6.10 -1.66
CA LEU A 10 7.31 -4.76 -2.10
C LEU A 10 6.24 -4.15 -3.00
N GLY A 11 5.82 -4.86 -4.05
CA GLY A 11 4.77 -4.39 -4.96
C GLY A 11 3.43 -4.16 -4.27
N ALA A 12 3.03 -5.08 -3.37
CA ALA A 12 1.84 -4.90 -2.53
C ALA A 12 1.95 -3.68 -1.62
N THR A 13 3.12 -3.45 -0.99
CA THR A 13 3.38 -2.26 -0.17
C THR A 13 3.20 -0.97 -0.98
N CYS A 14 3.75 -0.93 -2.19
CA CYS A 14 3.58 0.20 -3.10
C CYS A 14 2.11 0.44 -3.46
N ARG A 15 1.37 -0.61 -3.82
CA ARG A 15 -0.06 -0.49 -4.17
C ARG A 15 -0.91 0.04 -3.02
N LEU A 16 -0.73 -0.53 -1.83
CA LEU A 16 -1.48 -0.18 -0.62
C LEU A 16 -1.15 1.24 -0.16
N THR A 17 0.14 1.62 -0.19
CA THR A 17 0.56 3.00 0.12
C THR A 17 -0.10 3.99 -0.83
N ARG A 18 -0.09 3.71 -2.14
CA ARG A 18 -0.76 4.56 -3.14
C ARG A 18 -2.28 4.58 -2.93
N PHE A 19 -2.87 3.44 -2.57
CA PHE A 19 -4.30 3.34 -2.28
C PHE A 19 -4.68 4.33 -1.18
N ILE A 20 -4.02 4.25 -0.03
CA ILE A 20 -4.31 5.11 1.13
C ILE A 20 -4.09 6.58 0.80
N THR A 21 -2.95 6.92 0.18
CA THR A 21 -2.50 8.30 0.07
C THR A 21 -3.05 9.07 -1.13
N LYS A 22 -3.40 8.38 -2.23
CA LYS A 22 -3.70 9.05 -3.51
C LYS A 22 -4.98 8.57 -4.19
N ASP A 23 -5.43 7.34 -3.93
CA ASP A 23 -6.55 6.75 -4.65
C ASP A 23 -7.87 7.43 -4.24
N THR A 24 -8.73 7.69 -5.22
CA THR A 24 -10.03 8.34 -5.01
C THR A 24 -10.93 7.45 -4.16
N LEU A 25 -10.79 6.13 -4.27
CA LEU A 25 -11.54 5.19 -3.44
C LEU A 25 -11.23 5.33 -1.94
N ALA A 26 -10.02 5.79 -1.59
CA ALA A 26 -9.63 6.08 -0.22
C ALA A 26 -9.85 7.56 0.18
N ALA A 27 -10.41 8.40 -0.70
CA ALA A 27 -10.63 9.82 -0.41
C ALA A 27 -11.56 10.03 0.80
N GLY A 28 -12.64 9.24 0.90
CA GLY A 28 -13.56 9.30 2.04
C GLY A 28 -12.90 8.91 3.37
N PHE A 29 -11.95 7.99 3.35
CA PHE A 29 -11.15 7.66 4.54
C PHE A 29 -10.27 8.85 4.95
N ARG A 30 -9.59 9.48 4.00
CA ARG A 30 -8.74 10.65 4.28
C ARG A 30 -9.54 11.85 4.79
N SER A 31 -10.70 12.14 4.19
CA SER A 31 -11.58 13.21 4.65
C SER A 31 -12.09 12.91 6.06
N TRP A 32 -12.50 11.67 6.35
CA TRP A 32 -12.92 11.28 7.69
C TRP A 32 -11.82 11.48 8.74
N VAL A 33 -10.56 11.14 8.42
CA VAL A 33 -9.41 11.40 9.31
C VAL A 33 -9.25 12.90 9.55
N ALA A 34 -9.32 13.71 8.49
CA ALA A 34 -9.23 15.16 8.58
C ALA A 34 -10.37 15.76 9.42
N ASP A 35 -11.62 15.36 9.19
CA ASP A 35 -12.79 15.81 9.95
C ASP A 35 -12.66 15.45 11.45
N ARG A 36 -12.04 14.29 11.75
CA ARG A 36 -11.92 13.78 13.12
C ARG A 36 -10.76 14.36 13.92
N PHE A 37 -9.65 14.70 13.25
CA PHE A 37 -8.40 15.12 13.91
C PHE A 37 -7.93 16.53 13.53
N GLY A 38 -8.52 17.15 12.50
CA GLY A 38 -8.13 18.42 11.90
C GLY A 38 -7.25 18.22 10.66
N ASP A 39 -7.38 19.11 9.68
CA ASP A 39 -6.62 19.06 8.41
C ASP A 39 -5.09 19.10 8.62
N ASP A 40 -4.61 19.95 9.53
CA ASP A 40 -3.18 20.13 9.81
C ASP A 40 -2.63 19.16 10.88
N SER A 41 -3.40 18.14 11.24
CA SER A 41 -3.02 17.20 12.28
C SER A 41 -2.02 16.14 11.78
N LYS A 42 -1.21 15.60 12.71
CA LYS A 42 -0.26 14.50 12.39
C LYS A 42 -0.96 13.27 11.77
N PRO A 43 -2.15 12.83 12.23
CA PRO A 43 -2.91 11.77 11.57
C PRO A 43 -3.26 12.07 10.11
N SER A 44 -3.74 13.28 9.82
CA SER A 44 -4.08 13.72 8.45
C SER A 44 -2.85 13.74 7.54
N TYR A 45 -1.70 14.19 8.07
CA TYR A 45 -0.43 14.11 7.38
C TYR A 45 0.02 12.66 7.14
N LEU A 46 -0.12 11.78 8.13
CA LEU A 46 0.28 10.38 8.03
C LEU A 46 -0.42 9.67 6.87
N VAL A 47 -1.74 9.83 6.73
CA VAL A 47 -2.54 9.17 5.69
C VAL A 47 -2.44 9.82 4.30
N SER A 48 -1.82 10.99 4.21
CA SER A 48 -1.60 11.71 2.95
C SER A 48 -0.14 11.66 2.48
N CYS A 49 0.81 11.42 3.39
CA CYS A 49 2.23 11.29 3.08
C CYS A 49 2.59 9.85 2.71
N SER A 50 3.04 9.64 1.47
CA SER A 50 3.41 8.30 0.98
C SER A 50 4.59 7.69 1.73
N TRP A 51 5.57 8.49 2.15
CA TRP A 51 6.72 8.00 2.91
C TRP A 51 6.34 7.58 4.33
N CYS A 52 5.47 8.36 5.00
CA CYS A 52 5.00 8.01 6.33
C CYS A 52 4.12 6.76 6.28
N THR A 53 3.15 6.72 5.35
CA THR A 53 2.27 5.56 5.18
C THR A 53 3.06 4.30 4.80
N SER A 54 4.06 4.39 3.91
CA SER A 54 4.79 3.20 3.44
C SER A 54 5.52 2.47 4.56
N VAL A 55 6.05 3.18 5.56
CA VAL A 55 6.70 2.55 6.72
C VAL A 55 5.71 1.68 7.50
N TRP A 56 4.48 2.17 7.71
CA TRP A 56 3.44 1.42 8.41
C TRP A 56 2.88 0.27 7.59
N VAL A 57 2.71 0.46 6.28
CA VAL A 57 2.30 -0.62 5.38
C VAL A 57 3.39 -1.70 5.32
N ALA A 58 4.65 -1.31 5.17
CA ALA A 58 5.79 -2.24 5.12
C ALA A 58 5.96 -2.98 6.45
N SER A 59 5.76 -2.31 7.59
CA SER A 59 5.85 -2.95 8.91
C SER A 59 4.74 -3.99 9.15
N ALA A 60 3.58 -3.85 8.50
CA ALA A 60 2.56 -4.88 8.47
C ALA A 60 2.88 -6.00 7.44
N MET A 61 3.33 -5.63 6.25
CA MET A 61 3.59 -6.58 5.16
C MET A 61 4.80 -7.48 5.44
N ALA A 62 5.89 -6.95 5.98
CA ALA A 62 7.11 -7.71 6.24
C ALA A 62 6.89 -8.92 7.17
N PRO A 63 6.27 -8.78 8.37
CA PRO A 63 5.94 -9.93 9.20
C PRO A 63 4.87 -10.80 8.50
N LEU A 64 3.84 -10.23 7.88
CA LEU A 64 2.82 -11.03 7.21
C LEU A 64 3.43 -11.98 6.17
N THR A 65 4.37 -11.49 5.36
CA THR A 65 5.11 -12.29 4.38
C THR A 65 6.10 -13.25 5.05
N HIS A 66 6.76 -12.86 6.15
CA HIS A 66 7.66 -13.77 6.87
C HIS A 66 6.93 -14.98 7.45
N TRP A 67 5.76 -14.77 8.04
CA TRP A 67 5.01 -15.81 8.76
C TRP A 67 4.05 -16.59 7.85
N ALA A 68 3.43 -15.94 6.86
CA ALA A 68 2.40 -16.53 6.00
C ALA A 68 2.77 -16.54 4.50
N GLY A 69 4.03 -16.26 4.15
CA GLY A 69 4.52 -16.22 2.76
C GLY A 69 4.31 -17.53 1.98
N GLY A 70 4.33 -18.67 2.65
CA GLY A 70 4.03 -19.98 2.05
C GLY A 70 2.55 -20.24 1.76
N SER A 71 1.63 -19.36 2.20
CA SER A 71 0.21 -19.53 1.91
C SER A 71 -0.13 -19.08 0.49
N THR A 72 -0.80 -19.95 -0.27
CA THR A 72 -1.23 -19.66 -1.64
C THR A 72 -2.13 -18.43 -1.70
N ALA A 73 -3.00 -18.25 -0.71
CA ALA A 73 -3.86 -17.08 -0.59
C ALA A 73 -3.06 -15.78 -0.54
N LEU A 74 -2.07 -15.67 0.36
CA LEU A 74 -1.26 -14.46 0.49
C LEU A 74 -0.43 -14.20 -0.77
N GLN A 75 0.13 -15.25 -1.39
CA GLN A 75 0.88 -15.13 -2.63
C GLN A 75 0.01 -14.58 -3.77
N VAL A 76 -1.19 -15.15 -3.97
CA VAL A 76 -2.12 -14.67 -5.01
C VAL A 76 -2.55 -13.22 -4.75
N THR A 77 -2.85 -12.87 -3.49
CA THR A 77 -3.23 -11.49 -3.14
C THR A 77 -2.09 -10.50 -3.37
N THR A 78 -0.88 -10.81 -2.90
CA THR A 78 0.28 -9.92 -3.08
C THR A 78 0.71 -9.83 -4.55
N MET A 79 0.54 -10.90 -5.32
CA MET A 79 0.70 -10.90 -6.78
C MET A 79 -0.30 -9.97 -7.46
N ALA A 80 -1.59 -10.10 -7.16
CA ALA A 80 -2.63 -9.25 -7.74
C ALA A 80 -2.39 -7.75 -7.44
N LEU A 81 -2.03 -7.42 -6.20
CA LEU A 81 -1.70 -6.06 -5.80
C LEU A 81 -0.46 -5.52 -6.53
N SER A 82 0.58 -6.33 -6.65
CA SER A 82 1.82 -5.97 -7.35
C SER A 82 1.57 -5.72 -8.84
N LEU A 83 0.83 -6.62 -9.50
CA LEU A 83 0.45 -6.47 -10.90
C LEU A 83 -0.40 -5.21 -11.12
N SER A 84 -1.37 -4.93 -10.25
CA SER A 84 -2.16 -3.70 -10.31
C SER A 84 -1.30 -2.44 -10.22
N TYR A 85 -0.28 -2.43 -9.34
CA TYR A 85 0.65 -1.30 -9.23
C TYR A 85 1.49 -1.13 -10.49
N LEU A 86 2.08 -2.22 -11.00
CA LEU A 86 2.90 -2.18 -12.21
C LEU A 86 2.10 -1.77 -13.45
N ALA A 87 0.87 -2.29 -13.60
CA ALA A 87 -0.02 -1.91 -14.69
C ALA A 87 -0.36 -0.41 -14.64
N GLY A 88 -0.69 0.11 -13.45
CA GLY A 88 -0.98 1.54 -13.27
C GLY A 88 0.24 2.46 -13.40
N LEU A 89 1.46 1.96 -13.18
CA LEU A 89 2.69 2.67 -13.54
C LEU A 89 2.89 2.63 -15.05
N ALA A 90 2.76 1.46 -15.68
CA ALA A 90 2.95 1.31 -17.12
C ALA A 90 1.99 2.20 -17.92
N SER A 91 0.73 2.30 -17.51
CA SER A 91 -0.25 3.17 -18.19
C SER A 91 0.13 4.65 -18.16
N GLN A 92 0.84 5.13 -17.13
CA GLN A 92 1.31 6.52 -17.06
C GLN A 92 2.43 6.85 -18.06
N TRP A 93 3.10 5.83 -18.60
CA TRP A 93 4.18 6.00 -19.57
C TRP A 93 3.76 5.66 -21.01
N LEU A 94 2.72 4.84 -21.16
CA LEU A 94 2.22 4.37 -22.46
C LEU A 94 1.13 5.27 -23.04
N ASP A 95 0.42 6.02 -22.20
CA ASP A 95 -0.56 7.06 -22.59
C ASP A 95 0.10 8.46 -22.60
#